data_AF-A0AAV1EZM4-F1
#
_entry.id   AF-A0AAV1EZM4-F1
#
_cell.length_a   1.000
_cell.length_b   1.000
_cell.length_c   1.000
_cell.angle_alpha   90.00
_cell.angle_beta   90.00
_cell.angle_gamma   90.00
#
_symmetry.space_group_name_H-M   'P 1'
#
loop_
_entity.id
_entity.type
_entity.pdbx_description
1 polymer ?
#
loop_
_entity_poly.entity_id
_entity_poly.type
_entity_poly.pdbx_seq_one_letter_code
_entity_poly.pdbx_strand_id
1 'polypeptide(L)'
;MVVAAETRRKPRKRHASAAVGIYYAWAGRGQRSSRDFLTGGRRLTALPVSLSLTASFISAITLLSNPAEVYCYGANIGFFAVSHVMMVFVTSEVFLPVFYRLAITSTYEYLELRFNKATRLLGTVLFIVQTILYTGIVIYAPALALNQVTGVDLWGAVISTGVVCTFYCTVGGLKAVVWTDVIQIGVMLAGFLSVIIKAVKLQGGLHVIVSDSERGGRLNFWDFDPDPLRRHTFWTITIGGAFVWVSIYGTNQAQVQRYISCKTVTHARLALYINLVGLLSIMLCSVLAGMCLFSVYKNCDPWTAGVVSAPDQLMPFLVMDTLGDNPGLPGLFVAAVYSGSLSTVSSSINALTAVTVEDLIKPYTKMSEKQGFWTSKGLSLTYGIICIGMAGLASVMGGILQAAISVLGVIGGPLLGLFTIGIFCPFANSKGALSGLVSGLVMSLWVCIGALVYPPHPEKRRPLPLSTEGCNFTTTGRLNWTSTALPTTPSLIMAATPQSSADRSLLVDSWYSVSYLYFSLIGTVTSIMVGLLVSLLTGGLNLEFESSLMLRKEDTTVYHLVKLFKYKVTRRAGKLDLTTNEERISGNNNPTFCDVELDTHKSSITT
;
A
#
# COMPACT_ATOMS: atom_id res chain seq x y z
N MET A 1 -45.03 20.04 17.57
CA MET A 1 -45.88 18.89 17.23
C MET A 1 -46.14 18.86 15.74
N VAL A 2 -45.21 18.30 14.95
CA VAL A 2 -45.43 17.45 13.76
C VAL A 2 -44.11 16.69 13.62
N VAL A 3 -43.96 15.65 14.44
CA VAL A 3 -42.88 14.67 14.43
C VAL A 3 -43.58 13.34 14.20
N ALA A 4 -42.94 12.46 13.41
CA ALA A 4 -43.35 11.11 13.01
C ALA A 4 -44.05 10.99 11.65
N ALA A 5 -43.23 10.83 10.61
CA ALA A 5 -43.54 9.98 9.46
C ALA A 5 -42.23 9.48 8.85
N GLU A 6 -41.69 8.44 9.50
CA GLU A 6 -40.59 7.64 9.00
C GLU A 6 -41.03 6.87 7.74
N THR A 7 -40.29 7.00 6.64
CA THR A 7 -40.26 5.94 5.62
C THR A 7 -38.83 5.62 5.23
N ARG A 8 -38.27 4.70 6.02
CA ARG A 8 -37.19 3.76 5.71
C ARG A 8 -37.11 3.44 4.21
N ARG A 9 -36.08 3.93 3.52
CA ARG A 9 -35.51 3.26 2.34
C ARG A 9 -34.05 2.92 2.61
N LYS A 10 -33.85 1.61 2.78
CA LYS A 10 -32.62 0.86 3.06
C LYS A 10 -31.36 1.40 2.35
N PRO A 11 -30.17 1.37 3.00
CA PRO A 11 -28.88 1.56 2.33
C PRO A 11 -28.52 0.30 1.53
N ARG A 12 -29.23 0.03 0.42
CA ARG A 12 -29.14 -1.24 -0.32
C ARG A 12 -27.84 -1.42 -1.13
N LYS A 13 -26.96 -0.42 -1.23
CA LYS A 13 -25.72 -0.49 -2.05
C LYS A 13 -24.44 -0.82 -1.29
N ARG A 14 -24.42 -0.78 0.05
CA ARG A 14 -23.24 -1.18 0.86
C ARG A 14 -23.05 -2.71 0.94
N HIS A 15 -24.03 -3.48 0.48
CA HIS A 15 -24.08 -4.93 0.65
C HIS A 15 -23.57 -5.74 -0.53
N ALA A 16 -23.23 -5.15 -1.69
CA ALA A 16 -22.79 -5.94 -2.84
C ALA A 16 -21.45 -6.65 -2.59
N SER A 17 -20.42 -5.92 -2.13
CA SER A 17 -19.12 -6.52 -1.79
C SER A 17 -19.20 -7.44 -0.58
N ALA A 18 -20.01 -7.08 0.43
CA ALA A 18 -20.26 -7.93 1.59
C ALA A 18 -21.02 -9.22 1.22
N ALA A 19 -22.01 -9.14 0.32
CA ALA A 19 -22.77 -10.29 -0.16
C ALA A 19 -21.94 -11.20 -1.05
N VAL A 20 -21.04 -10.66 -1.88
CA VAL A 20 -20.09 -11.46 -2.66
C VAL A 20 -19.07 -12.12 -1.73
N GLY A 21 -18.57 -11.41 -0.72
CA GLY A 21 -17.71 -11.99 0.31
C GLY A 21 -18.39 -13.11 1.09
N ILE A 22 -19.64 -12.91 1.52
CA ILE A 22 -20.45 -13.91 2.19
C ILE A 22 -20.74 -15.08 1.24
N TYR A 23 -21.03 -14.83 -0.03
CA TYR A 23 -21.26 -15.87 -1.04
C TYR A 23 -20.02 -16.71 -1.25
N TYR A 24 -18.84 -16.12 -1.45
CA TYR A 24 -17.59 -16.87 -1.61
C TYR A 24 -17.14 -17.53 -0.29
N ALA A 25 -17.42 -16.94 0.86
CA ALA A 25 -17.20 -17.58 2.16
C ALA A 25 -18.15 -18.77 2.39
N TRP A 26 -19.39 -18.68 1.87
CA TRP A 26 -20.39 -19.74 1.95
C TRP A 26 -20.13 -20.86 0.93
N ALA A 27 -19.83 -20.50 -0.32
CA ALA A 27 -19.40 -21.42 -1.37
C ALA A 27 -18.03 -22.06 -1.06
N GLY A 28 -17.19 -21.37 -0.28
CA GLY A 28 -15.90 -21.85 0.23
C GLY A 28 -16.00 -22.73 1.48
N ARG A 29 -17.20 -23.07 1.98
CA ARG A 29 -17.40 -23.93 3.18
C ARG A 29 -16.75 -25.31 3.10
N GLY A 30 -16.31 -25.75 1.91
CA GLY A 30 -15.52 -26.97 1.71
C GLY A 30 -14.05 -26.87 2.14
N GLN A 31 -13.49 -25.67 2.33
CA GLN A 31 -12.07 -25.47 2.69
C GLN A 31 -11.90 -25.39 4.22
N ARG A 32 -11.60 -26.53 4.85
CA ARG A 32 -11.36 -26.66 6.30
C ARG A 32 -9.87 -26.56 6.69
N SER A 33 -8.95 -26.34 5.74
CA SER A 33 -7.51 -26.30 6.01
C SER A 33 -7.01 -24.87 6.29
N SER A 34 -6.17 -24.71 7.33
CA SER A 34 -5.55 -23.41 7.68
C SER A 34 -4.65 -22.88 6.54
N ARG A 35 -4.02 -23.78 5.78
CA ARG A 35 -3.14 -23.43 4.66
C ARG A 35 -3.92 -22.85 3.49
N ASP A 36 -5.11 -23.36 3.19
CA ASP A 36 -5.98 -22.79 2.15
C ASP A 36 -6.53 -21.41 2.55
N PHE A 37 -6.87 -21.24 3.82
CA PHE A 37 -7.34 -19.95 4.35
C PHE A 37 -6.28 -18.85 4.15
N LEU A 38 -5.02 -19.15 4.47
CA LEU A 38 -3.92 -18.19 4.40
C LEU A 38 -3.32 -18.03 2.99
N THR A 39 -3.18 -19.10 2.21
CA THR A 39 -2.43 -19.06 0.93
C THR A 39 -3.31 -19.19 -0.32
N GLY A 40 -4.62 -19.42 -0.17
CA GLY A 40 -5.52 -19.63 -1.30
C GLY A 40 -5.17 -20.89 -2.13
N GLY A 41 -4.38 -21.81 -1.58
CA GLY A 41 -4.01 -23.09 -2.19
C GLY A 41 -3.03 -23.00 -3.37
N ARG A 42 -2.40 -21.84 -3.62
CA ARG A 42 -1.49 -21.58 -4.76
C ARG A 42 -2.06 -21.86 -6.17
N ARG A 43 -3.38 -21.76 -6.32
CA ARG A 43 -4.08 -22.07 -7.58
C ARG A 43 -4.53 -20.82 -8.34
N LEU A 44 -4.12 -19.63 -7.89
CA LEU A 44 -4.62 -18.37 -8.44
C LEU A 44 -3.93 -18.02 -9.77
N THR A 45 -4.70 -17.42 -10.68
CA THR A 45 -4.22 -16.92 -11.97
C THR A 45 -3.76 -15.46 -11.86
N ALA A 46 -3.01 -14.99 -12.87
CA ALA A 46 -2.36 -13.68 -12.81
C ALA A 46 -3.33 -12.49 -12.69
N LEU A 47 -4.46 -12.51 -13.41
CA LEU A 47 -5.38 -11.37 -13.46
C LEU A 47 -6.10 -11.10 -12.13
N PRO A 48 -6.77 -12.08 -11.48
CA PRO A 48 -7.38 -11.84 -10.17
C PRO A 48 -6.36 -11.39 -9.13
N VAL A 49 -5.17 -12.00 -9.10
CA VAL A 49 -4.09 -11.60 -8.18
C VAL A 49 -3.60 -10.20 -8.47
N SER A 50 -3.43 -9.83 -9.74
CA SER A 50 -3.05 -8.46 -10.14
C SER A 50 -4.04 -7.42 -9.66
N LEU A 51 -5.33 -7.62 -9.91
CA LEU A 51 -6.38 -6.71 -9.47
C LEU A 51 -6.43 -6.66 -7.94
N SER A 52 -6.22 -7.79 -7.29
CA SER A 52 -5.98 -7.87 -5.85
C SER A 52 -4.84 -6.95 -5.40
N LEU A 53 -3.65 -7.11 -5.97
CA LEU A 53 -2.45 -6.34 -5.62
C LEU A 53 -2.70 -4.84 -5.80
N THR A 54 -3.41 -4.46 -6.87
CA THR A 54 -3.76 -3.07 -7.16
C THR A 54 -4.71 -2.52 -6.10
N ALA A 55 -5.75 -3.27 -5.71
CA ALA A 55 -6.74 -2.83 -4.73
C ALA A 55 -6.15 -2.67 -3.32
N SER A 56 -5.17 -3.51 -2.94
CA SER A 56 -4.67 -3.60 -1.56
C SER A 56 -3.97 -2.38 -1.00
N PHE A 57 -3.33 -1.59 -1.86
CA PHE A 57 -2.60 -0.39 -1.42
C PHE A 57 -3.06 0.87 -2.11
N ILE A 58 -4.03 0.75 -3.04
CA ILE A 58 -4.89 1.86 -3.42
C ILE A 58 -6.00 1.95 -2.37
N SER A 59 -5.67 2.55 -1.25
CA SER A 59 -6.60 2.76 -0.15
C SER A 59 -7.49 3.98 -0.41
N ALA A 60 -8.40 4.29 0.53
CA ALA A 60 -9.10 5.58 0.54
C ALA A 60 -8.16 6.78 0.47
N ILE A 61 -6.91 6.63 0.93
CA ILE A 61 -5.87 7.66 0.88
C ILE A 61 -5.61 8.08 -0.57
N THR A 62 -5.54 7.14 -1.51
CA THR A 62 -5.37 7.49 -2.94
C THR A 62 -6.58 8.24 -3.50
N LEU A 63 -7.79 7.97 -3.01
CA LEU A 63 -9.02 8.60 -3.48
C LEU A 63 -9.25 10.00 -2.89
N LEU A 64 -8.78 10.23 -1.68
CA LEU A 64 -9.02 11.46 -0.92
C LEU A 64 -7.77 12.35 -0.89
N SER A 65 -6.64 11.78 -0.46
CA SER A 65 -5.42 12.53 -0.19
C SER A 65 -4.63 12.86 -1.46
N ASN A 66 -4.54 11.97 -2.45
CA ASN A 66 -3.82 12.32 -3.68
C ASN A 66 -4.43 13.52 -4.42
N PRO A 67 -5.75 13.60 -4.65
CA PRO A 67 -6.35 14.80 -5.23
C PRO A 67 -6.15 16.05 -4.38
N ALA A 68 -6.22 15.94 -3.05
CA ALA A 68 -5.96 17.06 -2.14
C ALA A 68 -4.49 17.53 -2.20
N GLU A 69 -3.54 16.61 -2.39
CA GLU A 69 -2.13 16.94 -2.60
C GLU A 69 -1.91 17.63 -3.94
N VAL A 70 -2.61 17.23 -5.02
CA VAL A 70 -2.57 17.98 -6.30
C VAL A 70 -3.15 19.38 -6.15
N TYR A 71 -4.21 19.53 -5.37
CA TYR A 71 -4.82 20.83 -5.08
C TYR A 71 -3.85 21.78 -4.36
N CYS A 72 -3.13 21.26 -3.35
CA CYS A 72 -2.26 22.05 -2.47
C CYS A 72 -0.81 22.21 -2.98
N TYR A 73 -0.26 21.21 -3.68
CA TYR A 73 1.17 21.11 -4.01
C TYR A 73 1.44 20.84 -5.51
N GLY A 74 0.41 20.49 -6.29
CA GLY A 74 0.51 20.33 -7.74
C GLY A 74 0.58 18.88 -8.23
N ALA A 75 0.59 18.72 -9.55
CA ALA A 75 0.47 17.46 -10.27
C ALA A 75 1.78 16.65 -10.31
N ASN A 76 2.90 17.20 -9.80
CA ASN A 76 4.18 16.50 -9.67
C ASN A 76 4.09 15.16 -8.92
N ILE A 77 3.10 14.96 -8.04
CA ILE A 77 2.77 13.66 -7.42
C ILE A 77 2.58 12.53 -8.44
N GLY A 78 2.19 12.88 -9.68
CA GLY A 78 2.11 11.95 -10.81
C GLY A 78 3.42 11.23 -11.11
N PHE A 79 4.59 11.75 -10.70
CA PHE A 79 5.88 11.07 -10.84
C PHE A 79 5.99 9.77 -10.04
N PHE A 80 5.07 9.50 -9.10
CA PHE A 80 4.95 8.17 -8.52
C PHE A 80 4.75 7.09 -9.59
N ALA A 81 4.21 7.42 -10.77
CA ALA A 81 4.15 6.51 -11.91
C ALA A 81 5.51 5.88 -12.23
N VAL A 82 6.59 6.67 -12.22
CA VAL A 82 7.96 6.20 -12.45
C VAL A 82 8.43 5.32 -11.28
N SER A 83 8.13 5.73 -10.04
CA SER A 83 8.44 4.93 -8.84
C SER A 83 7.76 3.55 -8.87
N HIS A 84 6.52 3.47 -9.35
CA HIS A 84 5.80 2.21 -9.53
C HIS A 84 6.45 1.31 -10.60
N VAL A 85 6.92 1.89 -11.71
CA VAL A 85 7.66 1.14 -12.75
C VAL A 85 8.94 0.53 -12.14
N MET A 86 9.73 1.35 -11.42
CA MET A 86 10.93 0.87 -10.73
C MET A 86 10.60 -0.22 -9.71
N MET A 87 9.54 -0.03 -8.92
CA MET A 87 9.09 -1.00 -7.93
C MET A 87 8.74 -2.35 -8.55
N VAL A 88 7.96 -2.36 -9.64
CA VAL A 88 7.53 -3.61 -10.29
C VAL A 88 8.72 -4.33 -10.88
N PHE A 89 9.62 -3.59 -11.53
CA PHE A 89 10.86 -4.15 -12.06
C PHE A 89 11.69 -4.81 -10.95
N VAL A 90 12.04 -4.07 -9.90
CA VAL A 90 12.86 -4.57 -8.79
C VAL A 90 12.19 -5.75 -8.08
N THR A 91 10.89 -5.65 -7.79
CA THR A 91 10.16 -6.74 -7.11
C THR A 91 10.14 -8.02 -7.96
N SER A 92 9.88 -7.90 -9.26
CA SER A 92 9.73 -9.05 -10.17
C SER A 92 11.05 -9.79 -10.44
N GLU A 93 12.17 -9.07 -10.42
CA GLU A 93 13.50 -9.60 -10.73
C GLU A 93 14.30 -10.00 -9.49
N VAL A 94 14.11 -9.33 -8.36
CA VAL A 94 14.92 -9.54 -7.15
C VAL A 94 14.19 -10.38 -6.11
N PHE A 95 13.05 -9.90 -5.62
CA PHE A 95 12.39 -10.48 -4.45
C PHE A 95 11.51 -11.68 -4.82
N LEU A 96 10.71 -11.54 -5.88
CA LEU A 96 9.78 -12.57 -6.33
C LEU A 96 10.43 -13.94 -6.55
N PRO A 97 11.53 -14.10 -7.31
CA PRO A 97 12.06 -15.44 -7.59
C PRO A 97 12.58 -16.14 -6.34
N VAL A 98 13.20 -15.40 -5.41
CA VAL A 98 13.73 -15.94 -4.16
C VAL A 98 12.58 -16.49 -3.31
N PHE A 99 11.54 -15.69 -3.05
CA PHE A 99 10.42 -16.13 -2.23
C PHE A 99 9.58 -17.22 -2.88
N TYR A 100 9.39 -17.17 -4.20
CA TYR A 100 8.64 -18.20 -4.91
C TYR A 100 9.36 -19.55 -4.85
N ARG A 101 10.69 -19.58 -5.02
CA ARG A 101 11.50 -20.81 -4.95
C ARG A 101 11.48 -21.43 -3.56
N LEU A 102 11.60 -20.60 -2.51
CA LEU A 102 11.64 -21.10 -1.13
C LEU A 102 10.28 -21.58 -0.62
N ALA A 103 9.20 -21.30 -1.36
CA ALA A 103 7.86 -21.76 -1.01
C ALA A 103 7.41 -21.37 0.41
N ILE A 104 7.97 -20.30 0.98
CA ILE A 104 7.66 -19.80 2.32
C ILE A 104 6.22 -19.27 2.41
N THR A 105 5.65 -19.35 3.61
CA THR A 105 4.33 -18.76 3.91
C THR A 105 4.49 -17.37 4.52
N SER A 106 5.49 -17.18 5.38
CA SER A 106 5.90 -15.89 5.92
C SER A 106 7.17 -15.41 5.25
N THR A 107 7.20 -14.15 4.81
CA THR A 107 8.43 -13.48 4.35
C THR A 107 9.53 -13.50 5.39
N TYR A 108 9.21 -13.49 6.68
CA TYR A 108 10.20 -13.49 7.77
C TYR A 108 10.81 -14.86 8.02
N GLU A 109 10.20 -15.95 7.52
CA GLU A 109 10.79 -17.29 7.52
C GLU A 109 12.13 -17.30 6.76
N TYR A 110 12.20 -16.53 5.65
CA TYR A 110 13.44 -16.30 4.92
C TYR A 110 14.57 -15.78 5.81
N LEU A 111 14.27 -14.86 6.74
CA LEU A 111 15.27 -14.27 7.63
C LEU A 111 15.82 -15.27 8.65
N GLU A 112 15.02 -16.25 9.07
CA GLU A 112 15.51 -17.34 9.92
C GLU A 112 16.40 -18.29 9.13
N LEU A 113 15.98 -18.68 7.93
CA LEU A 113 16.78 -19.52 7.03
C LEU A 113 18.12 -18.85 6.68
N ARG A 114 18.12 -17.54 6.45
CA ARG A 114 19.32 -16.79 6.04
C ARG A 114 20.21 -16.38 7.21
N PHE A 115 19.63 -16.06 8.36
CA PHE A 115 20.35 -15.52 9.51
C PHE A 115 20.11 -16.32 10.77
N ASN A 116 19.05 -16.02 11.51
CA ASN A 116 18.68 -16.73 12.73
C ASN A 116 17.25 -16.38 13.18
N LYS A 117 16.76 -17.13 14.16
CA LYS A 117 15.44 -16.92 14.77
C LYS A 117 15.23 -15.52 15.35
N ALA A 118 16.27 -14.89 15.89
CA ALA A 118 16.19 -13.52 16.42
C ALA A 118 15.88 -12.50 15.33
N THR A 119 16.48 -12.65 14.14
CA THR A 119 16.23 -11.79 12.98
C THR A 119 14.81 -11.96 12.46
N ARG A 120 14.30 -13.20 12.41
CA ARG A 120 12.88 -13.47 12.10
C ARG A 120 11.96 -12.78 13.10
N LEU A 121 12.14 -13.01 14.40
CA LEU A 121 11.28 -12.44 15.43
C LEU A 121 11.23 -10.92 15.40
N LEU A 122 12.39 -10.26 15.27
CA LEU A 122 12.46 -8.80 15.20
C LEU A 122 11.78 -8.27 13.92
N GLY A 123 12.04 -8.90 12.76
CA GLY A 123 11.37 -8.55 11.51
C GLY A 123 9.84 -8.68 11.58
N THR A 124 9.37 -9.80 12.15
CA THR A 124 7.94 -10.08 12.40
C THR A 124 7.31 -9.01 13.30
N VAL A 125 7.94 -8.65 14.42
CA VAL A 125 7.39 -7.65 15.35
C VAL A 125 7.31 -6.28 14.70
N LEU A 126 8.35 -5.85 13.98
CA LEU A 126 8.37 -4.58 13.26
C LEU A 126 7.26 -4.52 12.21
N PHE A 127 7.06 -5.59 11.46
CA PHE A 127 5.96 -5.71 10.52
C PHE A 127 4.59 -5.60 11.16
N ILE A 128 4.37 -6.28 12.30
CA ILE A 128 3.10 -6.22 13.03
C ILE A 128 2.80 -4.78 13.44
N VAL A 129 3.79 -4.10 14.05
CA VAL A 129 3.66 -2.69 14.47
C VAL A 129 3.37 -1.79 13.28
N GLN A 130 4.18 -1.86 12.22
CA GLN A 130 4.00 -1.05 10.99
C GLN A 130 2.60 -1.24 10.40
N THR A 131 2.15 -2.48 10.29
CA THR A 131 0.88 -2.82 9.64
C THR A 131 -0.31 -2.37 10.48
N ILE A 132 -0.24 -2.49 11.81
CA ILE A 132 -1.27 -1.98 12.73
C ILE A 132 -1.39 -0.45 12.61
N LEU A 133 -0.26 0.27 12.64
CA LEU A 133 -0.25 1.73 12.51
C LEU A 133 -0.82 2.18 11.16
N TYR A 134 -0.37 1.58 10.06
CA TYR A 134 -0.86 1.89 8.73
C TYR A 134 -2.36 1.59 8.57
N THR A 135 -2.82 0.45 9.08
CA THR A 135 -4.24 0.05 8.99
C THR A 135 -5.15 1.01 9.76
N GLY A 136 -4.70 1.56 10.90
CA GLY A 136 -5.43 2.60 11.63
C GLY A 136 -5.64 3.86 10.78
N ILE A 137 -4.60 4.33 10.08
CA ILE A 137 -4.68 5.48 9.17
C ILE A 137 -5.67 5.22 8.03
N VAL A 138 -5.64 4.00 7.49
CA VAL A 138 -6.53 3.57 6.40
C VAL A 138 -8.00 3.50 6.84
N ILE A 139 -8.30 3.14 8.09
CA ILE A 139 -9.69 3.13 8.63
C ILE A 139 -10.22 4.56 8.83
N TYR A 140 -9.36 5.52 9.13
CA TYR A 140 -9.74 6.91 9.36
C TYR A 140 -10.21 7.64 8.09
N ALA A 141 -9.50 7.47 6.97
CA ALA A 141 -9.81 8.11 5.69
C ALA A 141 -11.27 7.93 5.19
N PRO A 142 -11.85 6.70 5.11
CA PRO A 142 -13.24 6.51 4.71
C PRO A 142 -14.25 7.04 5.73
N ALA A 143 -13.91 7.05 7.02
CA ALA A 143 -14.76 7.62 8.06
C ALA A 143 -14.90 9.13 7.89
N LEU A 144 -13.81 9.81 7.51
CA LEU A 144 -13.81 11.23 7.16
C LEU A 144 -14.75 11.52 5.98
N ALA A 145 -14.65 10.72 4.90
CA ALA A 145 -15.56 10.86 3.75
C ALA A 145 -17.02 10.59 4.13
N LEU A 146 -17.28 9.60 4.99
CA LEU A 146 -18.63 9.29 5.46
C LEU A 146 -19.21 10.44 6.29
N ASN A 147 -18.42 10.98 7.23
CA ASN A 147 -18.80 12.12 8.06
C ASN A 147 -19.22 13.31 7.17
N GLN A 148 -18.43 13.65 6.16
CA GLN A 148 -18.74 14.76 5.25
C GLN A 148 -20.00 14.53 4.39
N VAL A 149 -20.22 13.29 3.93
CA VAL A 149 -21.37 12.99 3.04
C VAL A 149 -22.68 12.80 3.81
N THR A 150 -22.63 12.29 5.05
CA THR A 150 -23.84 11.90 5.80
C THR A 150 -24.10 12.71 7.05
N GLY A 151 -23.11 13.44 7.56
CA GLY A 151 -23.22 14.24 8.78
C GLY A 151 -23.16 13.42 10.06
N VAL A 152 -22.93 12.12 9.95
CA VAL A 152 -22.73 11.23 11.10
C VAL A 152 -21.44 11.64 11.82
N ASP A 153 -21.48 11.61 13.15
CA ASP A 153 -20.31 11.83 14.00
C ASP A 153 -19.09 11.01 13.53
N LEU A 154 -17.92 11.64 13.53
CA LEU A 154 -16.69 11.05 13.01
C LEU A 154 -16.32 9.75 13.72
N TRP A 155 -16.46 9.69 15.05
CA TRP A 155 -16.16 8.48 15.83
C TRP A 155 -17.19 7.38 15.59
N GLY A 156 -18.47 7.75 15.45
CA GLY A 156 -19.51 6.85 14.95
C GLY A 156 -19.18 6.25 13.58
N ALA A 157 -18.66 7.07 12.65
CA ALA A 157 -18.22 6.64 11.33
C ALA A 157 -16.98 5.73 11.39
N VAL A 158 -16.00 6.02 12.25
CA VAL A 158 -14.81 5.19 12.47
C VAL A 158 -15.20 3.81 13.00
N ILE A 159 -16.00 3.75 14.07
CA ILE A 159 -16.44 2.49 14.67
C ILE A 159 -17.26 1.68 13.67
N SER A 160 -18.21 2.30 12.98
CA SER A 160 -19.03 1.63 11.96
C SER A 160 -18.17 1.03 10.84
N THR A 161 -17.22 1.81 10.32
CA THR A 161 -16.30 1.36 9.27
C THR A 161 -15.43 0.22 9.75
N GLY A 162 -14.86 0.36 10.95
CA GLY A 162 -14.04 -0.64 11.60
C GLY A 162 -14.75 -1.98 11.79
N VAL A 163 -15.98 -1.96 12.30
CA VAL A 163 -16.79 -3.16 12.51
C VAL A 163 -17.10 -3.85 11.19
N VAL A 164 -17.51 -3.09 10.16
CA VAL A 164 -17.80 -3.65 8.82
C VAL A 164 -16.54 -4.27 8.22
N CYS A 165 -15.40 -3.58 8.30
CA CYS A 165 -14.12 -4.10 7.81
C CYS A 165 -13.72 -5.38 8.57
N THR A 166 -13.77 -5.35 9.90
CA THR A 166 -13.34 -6.49 10.74
C THR A 166 -14.23 -7.72 10.53
N PHE A 167 -15.55 -7.54 10.48
CA PHE A 167 -16.49 -8.62 10.19
C PHE A 167 -16.18 -9.26 8.84
N TYR A 168 -15.98 -8.44 7.81
CA TYR A 168 -15.64 -8.89 6.47
C TYR A 168 -14.35 -9.72 6.44
N CYS A 169 -13.30 -9.26 7.14
CA CYS A 169 -12.00 -9.94 7.21
C CYS A 169 -12.04 -11.25 8.01
N THR A 170 -12.92 -11.33 9.02
CA THR A 170 -13.05 -12.52 9.87
C THR A 170 -13.78 -13.65 9.15
N VAL A 171 -14.68 -13.29 8.22
CA VAL A 171 -15.48 -14.25 7.45
C VAL A 171 -14.75 -14.75 6.20
N GLY A 172 -13.98 -13.90 5.52
CA GLY A 172 -13.30 -14.22 4.26
C GLY A 172 -11.82 -14.60 4.42
N GLY A 173 -11.41 -15.78 3.93
CA GLY A 173 -9.98 -16.11 3.74
C GLY A 173 -9.38 -15.42 2.50
N LEU A 174 -8.08 -15.61 2.25
CA LEU A 174 -7.35 -14.91 1.18
C LEU A 174 -8.07 -14.99 -0.19
N LYS A 175 -8.63 -16.15 -0.55
CA LYS A 175 -9.37 -16.33 -1.81
C LYS A 175 -10.62 -15.42 -1.89
N ALA A 176 -11.38 -15.29 -0.82
CA ALA A 176 -12.56 -14.42 -0.79
C ALA A 176 -12.14 -12.95 -0.91
N VAL A 177 -11.08 -12.57 -0.19
CA VAL A 177 -10.49 -11.22 -0.26
C VAL A 177 -10.07 -10.88 -1.70
N VAL A 178 -9.40 -11.80 -2.40
CA VAL A 178 -8.95 -11.57 -3.78
C VAL A 178 -10.12 -11.31 -4.73
N TRP A 179 -11.20 -12.08 -4.62
CA TRP A 179 -12.35 -11.91 -5.50
C TRP A 179 -13.17 -10.65 -5.19
N THR A 180 -13.22 -10.20 -3.94
CA THR A 180 -13.84 -8.91 -3.65
C THR A 180 -13.02 -7.74 -4.13
N ASP A 181 -11.69 -7.85 -4.06
CA ASP A 181 -10.77 -6.80 -4.54
C ASP A 181 -10.96 -6.54 -6.04
N VAL A 182 -11.18 -7.60 -6.82
CA VAL A 182 -11.48 -7.51 -8.27
C VAL A 182 -12.70 -6.62 -8.52
N ILE A 183 -13.78 -6.80 -7.74
CA ILE A 183 -15.00 -6.00 -7.89
C ILE A 183 -14.77 -4.58 -7.37
N GLN A 184 -14.03 -4.43 -6.27
CA GLN A 184 -13.75 -3.15 -5.62
C GLN A 184 -12.98 -2.19 -6.53
N ILE A 185 -12.04 -2.67 -7.36
CA ILE A 185 -11.37 -1.82 -8.37
C ILE A 185 -12.36 -1.18 -9.32
N GLY A 186 -13.34 -1.93 -9.81
CA GLY A 186 -14.37 -1.40 -10.70
C GLY A 186 -15.17 -0.28 -10.02
N VAL A 187 -15.54 -0.47 -8.75
CA VAL A 187 -16.25 0.55 -7.96
C VAL A 187 -15.38 1.78 -7.74
N MET A 188 -14.09 1.61 -7.48
CA MET A 188 -13.14 2.71 -7.28
C MET A 188 -12.96 3.56 -8.54
N LEU A 189 -12.76 2.92 -9.69
CA LEU A 189 -12.67 3.61 -10.98
C LEU A 189 -13.98 4.33 -11.32
N ALA A 190 -15.14 3.70 -11.09
CA ALA A 190 -16.44 4.34 -11.29
C ALA A 190 -16.62 5.58 -10.38
N GLY A 191 -16.17 5.51 -9.13
CA GLY A 191 -16.16 6.64 -8.20
C GLY A 191 -15.36 7.83 -8.74
N PHE A 192 -14.10 7.62 -9.12
CA PHE A 192 -13.27 8.68 -9.72
C PHE A 192 -13.89 9.25 -11.00
N LEU A 193 -14.30 8.39 -11.93
CA LEU A 193 -14.87 8.82 -13.20
C LEU A 193 -16.15 9.64 -13.00
N SER A 194 -16.99 9.30 -12.02
CA SER A 194 -18.21 10.06 -11.74
C SER A 194 -17.93 11.52 -11.35
N VAL A 195 -16.90 11.75 -10.51
CA VAL A 195 -16.50 13.09 -10.08
C VAL A 195 -15.83 13.85 -11.23
N ILE A 196 -14.90 13.20 -11.95
CA ILE A 196 -14.18 13.81 -13.08
C ILE A 196 -15.17 14.23 -14.17
N ILE A 197 -16.09 13.35 -14.58
CA ILE A 197 -17.07 13.65 -15.64
C ILE A 197 -17.95 14.82 -15.24
N LYS A 198 -18.40 14.89 -13.98
CA LYS A 198 -19.23 16.00 -13.51
C LYS A 198 -18.44 17.30 -13.48
N ALA A 199 -17.22 17.31 -12.96
CA ALA A 199 -16.38 18.50 -12.92
C ALA A 199 -16.04 19.02 -14.33
N VAL A 200 -15.72 18.12 -15.27
CA VAL A 200 -15.48 18.47 -16.68
C VAL A 200 -16.71 19.13 -17.30
N LYS A 201 -17.92 18.62 -17.03
CA LYS A 201 -19.17 19.23 -17.51
C LYS A 201 -19.41 20.61 -16.89
N LEU A 202 -19.15 20.76 -15.58
CA LEU A 202 -19.32 22.03 -14.87
C LEU A 202 -18.40 23.13 -15.38
N GLN A 203 -17.14 22.79 -15.68
CA GLN A 203 -16.14 23.75 -16.18
C GLN A 203 -16.21 23.98 -17.70
N GLY A 204 -17.11 23.30 -18.42
CA GLY A 204 -17.26 23.46 -19.87
C GLY A 204 -16.19 22.75 -20.71
N GLY A 205 -15.45 21.79 -20.13
CA GLY A 205 -14.52 20.93 -20.86
C GLY A 205 -13.19 20.68 -20.14
N LEU A 206 -12.49 19.63 -20.55
CA LEU A 206 -11.20 19.25 -19.96
C LEU A 206 -10.11 20.30 -20.23
N HIS A 207 -10.16 20.97 -21.38
CA HIS A 207 -9.21 22.03 -21.74
C HIS A 207 -9.23 23.19 -20.75
N VAL A 208 -10.41 23.57 -20.23
CA VAL A 208 -10.55 24.64 -19.23
C VAL A 208 -9.86 24.24 -17.93
N ILE A 209 -10.07 23.00 -17.48
CA ILE A 209 -9.44 22.46 -16.25
C ILE A 209 -7.92 22.44 -16.37
N VAL A 210 -7.39 22.02 -17.53
CA VAL A 210 -5.94 22.01 -17.78
C VAL A 210 -5.40 23.45 -17.81
N SER A 211 -6.07 24.38 -18.50
CA SER A 211 -5.65 25.78 -18.56
C SER A 211 -5.71 26.48 -17.20
N ASP A 212 -6.76 26.21 -16.40
CA ASP A 212 -6.87 26.70 -15.03
C ASP A 212 -5.72 26.16 -14.17
N SER A 213 -5.44 24.86 -14.26
CA SER A 213 -4.37 24.20 -13.51
C SER A 213 -2.98 24.74 -13.91
N GLU A 214 -2.78 25.04 -15.19
CA GLU A 214 -1.55 25.67 -15.70
C GLU A 214 -1.37 27.08 -15.13
N ARG A 215 -2.41 27.93 -15.21
CA ARG A 215 -2.40 29.29 -14.66
C ARG A 215 -2.22 29.31 -13.15
N GLY A 216 -2.78 28.32 -12.45
CA GLY A 216 -2.57 28.12 -11.03
C GLY A 216 -1.18 27.56 -10.67
N GLY A 217 -0.34 27.18 -11.64
CA GLY A 217 0.96 26.55 -11.36
C GLY A 217 0.88 25.12 -10.83
N ARG A 218 -0.28 24.45 -10.99
CA ARG A 218 -0.47 23.05 -10.57
C ARG A 218 0.17 22.07 -11.55
N LEU A 219 0.44 22.45 -12.80
CA LEU A 219 1.17 21.62 -13.77
C LEU A 219 2.70 21.73 -13.60
N ASN A 220 3.18 21.48 -12.38
CA ASN A 220 4.58 21.64 -11.99
C ASN A 220 5.47 20.42 -12.29
N PHE A 221 5.32 19.80 -13.47
CA PHE A 221 6.09 18.62 -13.87
C PHE A 221 7.59 18.91 -14.10
N TRP A 222 7.98 20.17 -14.25
CA TRP A 222 9.35 20.57 -14.58
C TRP A 222 10.23 20.90 -13.35
N ASP A 223 9.82 20.48 -12.14
CA ASP A 223 10.60 20.69 -10.91
C ASP A 223 11.65 19.58 -10.69
N PHE A 224 12.82 19.77 -11.30
CA PHE A 224 13.99 18.88 -11.21
C PHE A 224 15.01 19.30 -10.15
N ASP A 225 14.60 20.12 -9.18
CA ASP A 225 15.45 20.55 -8.06
C ASP A 225 15.95 19.33 -7.24
N PRO A 226 17.27 19.07 -7.16
CA PRO A 226 17.83 17.93 -6.45
C PRO A 226 17.86 18.11 -4.92
N ASP A 227 17.42 19.25 -4.40
CA ASP A 227 17.39 19.51 -2.95
C ASP A 227 16.51 18.47 -2.21
N PRO A 228 17.09 17.59 -1.37
CA PRO A 228 16.36 16.52 -0.70
C PRO A 228 15.45 17.01 0.44
N LEU A 229 15.56 18.30 0.79
CA LEU A 229 14.74 18.98 1.79
C LEU A 229 13.38 19.41 1.22
N ARG A 230 13.23 19.42 -0.10
CA ARG A 230 11.97 19.78 -0.75
C ARG A 230 10.96 18.65 -0.60
N ARG A 231 9.73 19.00 -0.18
CA ARG A 231 8.64 18.03 0.02
C ARG A 231 8.45 17.14 -1.20
N HIS A 232 8.22 17.75 -2.37
CA HIS A 232 7.93 17.09 -3.64
C HIS A 232 8.77 17.71 -4.76
N THR A 233 9.61 16.90 -5.39
CA THR A 233 10.34 17.19 -6.63
C THR A 233 10.38 15.90 -7.44
N PHE A 234 10.87 15.97 -8.69
CA PHE A 234 11.13 14.77 -9.47
C PHE A 234 11.95 13.73 -8.67
N TRP A 235 13.02 14.15 -8.01
CA TRP A 235 13.93 13.24 -7.29
C TRP A 235 13.34 12.64 -6.02
N THR A 236 12.65 13.44 -5.21
CA THR A 236 12.08 12.96 -3.95
C THR A 236 10.95 11.95 -4.19
N ILE A 237 10.13 12.20 -5.21
CA ILE A 237 9.02 11.30 -5.58
C ILE A 237 9.55 10.05 -6.30
N THR A 238 10.42 10.18 -7.29
CA THR A 238 10.93 9.02 -8.03
C THR A 238 11.80 8.13 -7.17
N ILE A 239 12.87 8.67 -6.58
CA ILE A 239 13.84 7.88 -5.80
C ILE A 239 13.27 7.54 -4.42
N GLY A 240 12.81 8.53 -3.64
CA GLY A 240 12.25 8.28 -2.32
C GLY A 240 11.01 7.38 -2.39
N GLY A 241 10.10 7.69 -3.32
CA GLY A 241 8.95 6.84 -3.61
C GLY A 241 9.32 5.44 -4.06
N ALA A 242 10.36 5.24 -4.88
CA ALA A 242 10.78 3.90 -5.30
C ALA A 242 11.17 3.03 -4.11
N PHE A 243 11.94 3.55 -3.14
CA PHE A 243 12.29 2.78 -1.94
C PHE A 243 11.08 2.46 -1.05
N VAL A 244 10.14 3.39 -0.90
CA VAL A 244 8.87 3.14 -0.20
C VAL A 244 8.10 2.01 -0.89
N TRP A 245 7.87 2.12 -2.21
CA TRP A 245 7.07 1.16 -2.95
C TRP A 245 7.76 -0.21 -3.10
N VAL A 246 9.08 -0.25 -3.26
CA VAL A 246 9.86 -1.50 -3.24
C VAL A 246 9.77 -2.18 -1.88
N SER A 247 9.79 -1.43 -0.77
CA SER A 247 9.56 -2.03 0.55
C SER A 247 8.17 -2.69 0.63
N ILE A 248 7.14 -2.00 0.13
CA ILE A 248 5.75 -2.49 0.14
C ILE A 248 5.57 -3.73 -0.73
N TYR A 249 6.06 -3.76 -1.96
CA TYR A 249 5.84 -4.90 -2.86
C TYR A 249 6.91 -6.00 -2.72
N GLY A 250 8.13 -5.60 -2.38
CA GLY A 250 9.28 -6.47 -2.26
C GLY A 250 9.36 -7.19 -0.92
N THR A 251 8.92 -6.60 0.19
CA THR A 251 9.15 -7.20 1.53
C THR A 251 7.90 -7.30 2.41
N ASN A 252 6.88 -6.46 2.19
CA ASN A 252 5.68 -6.51 3.01
C ASN A 252 4.88 -7.79 2.75
N GLN A 253 4.59 -8.52 3.81
CA GLN A 253 3.84 -9.78 3.76
C GLN A 253 2.54 -9.69 2.96
N ALA A 254 1.77 -8.60 3.10
CA ALA A 254 0.46 -8.48 2.46
C ALA A 254 0.54 -8.56 0.94
N GLN A 255 1.62 -8.05 0.34
CA GLN A 255 1.86 -8.14 -1.11
C GLN A 255 2.56 -9.45 -1.47
N VAL A 256 3.60 -9.83 -0.72
CA VAL A 256 4.36 -11.05 -1.03
C VAL A 256 3.47 -12.28 -1.04
N GLN A 257 2.60 -12.41 -0.04
CA GLN A 257 1.66 -13.51 0.10
C GLN A 257 0.73 -13.67 -1.12
N ARG A 258 0.36 -12.57 -1.79
CA ARG A 258 -0.59 -12.60 -2.92
C ARG A 258 0.06 -13.13 -4.19
N TYR A 259 1.25 -12.64 -4.56
CA TYR A 259 1.88 -13.10 -5.80
C TYR A 259 2.51 -14.48 -5.68
N ILE A 260 2.92 -14.92 -4.48
CA ILE A 260 3.36 -16.32 -4.26
C ILE A 260 2.19 -17.32 -4.24
N SER A 261 0.95 -16.84 -4.17
CA SER A 261 -0.26 -17.66 -4.36
C SER A 261 -0.59 -17.95 -5.83
N CYS A 262 0.20 -17.42 -6.77
CA CYS A 262 0.07 -17.78 -8.18
C CYS A 262 0.59 -19.20 -8.46
N LYS A 263 -0.04 -19.87 -9.43
CA LYS A 263 0.30 -21.24 -9.85
C LYS A 263 1.70 -21.43 -10.43
N THR A 264 2.30 -20.37 -11.01
CA THR A 264 3.68 -20.39 -11.53
C THR A 264 4.36 -19.04 -11.29
N VAL A 265 5.70 -19.02 -11.28
CA VAL A 265 6.50 -17.78 -11.25
C VAL A 265 6.13 -16.85 -12.40
N THR A 266 5.85 -17.38 -13.58
CA THR A 266 5.44 -16.59 -14.75
C THR A 266 4.10 -15.90 -14.53
N HIS A 267 3.13 -16.57 -13.90
CA HIS A 267 1.87 -15.94 -13.50
C HIS A 267 2.07 -14.90 -12.39
N ALA A 268 2.97 -15.13 -11.45
CA ALA A 268 3.30 -14.15 -10.42
C ALA A 268 3.94 -12.87 -11.02
N ARG A 269 4.89 -13.02 -11.95
CA ARG A 269 5.50 -11.90 -12.71
C ARG A 269 4.44 -11.16 -13.49
N LEU A 270 3.62 -11.87 -14.26
CA LEU A 270 2.54 -11.28 -15.04
C LEU A 270 1.56 -10.52 -14.14
N ALA A 271 1.27 -11.04 -12.93
CA ALA A 271 0.40 -10.35 -11.98
C ALA A 271 0.98 -9.00 -11.54
N LEU A 272 2.29 -8.92 -11.28
CA LEU A 272 2.97 -7.66 -10.94
C LEU A 272 2.94 -6.64 -12.09
N TYR A 273 3.14 -7.09 -13.33
CA TYR A 273 3.10 -6.20 -14.51
C TYR A 273 1.69 -5.75 -14.88
N ILE A 274 0.66 -6.60 -14.75
CA ILE A 274 -0.73 -6.15 -14.92
C ILE A 274 -1.11 -5.17 -13.78
N ASN A 275 -0.60 -5.40 -12.58
CA ASN A 275 -0.81 -4.51 -11.44
C ASN A 275 -0.23 -3.10 -11.69
N LEU A 276 0.90 -3.00 -12.41
CA LEU A 276 1.45 -1.71 -12.84
C LEU A 276 0.41 -0.89 -13.62
N VAL A 277 -0.28 -1.51 -14.57
CA VAL A 277 -1.30 -0.82 -15.38
C VAL A 277 -2.44 -0.31 -14.50
N GLY A 278 -2.88 -1.10 -13.52
CA GLY A 278 -3.89 -0.69 -12.54
C GLY A 278 -3.46 0.51 -11.69
N LEU A 279 -2.23 0.47 -11.16
CA LEU A 279 -1.64 1.56 -10.38
C LEU A 279 -1.51 2.86 -11.19
N LEU A 280 -1.01 2.77 -12.43
CA LEU A 280 -0.88 3.91 -13.33
C LEU A 280 -2.25 4.52 -13.69
N SER A 281 -3.24 3.67 -13.95
CA SER A 281 -4.59 4.12 -14.30
C SER A 281 -5.22 4.91 -13.15
N ILE A 282 -5.11 4.40 -11.92
CA ILE A 282 -5.70 5.06 -10.75
C ILE A 282 -4.89 6.30 -10.36
N MET A 283 -3.56 6.29 -10.48
CA MET A 283 -2.75 7.48 -10.28
C MET A 283 -3.17 8.60 -11.24
N LEU A 284 -3.33 8.29 -12.53
CA LEU A 284 -3.82 9.24 -13.54
C LEU A 284 -5.20 9.80 -13.16
N CYS A 285 -6.15 8.94 -12.78
CA CYS A 285 -7.46 9.39 -12.30
C CYS A 285 -7.36 10.29 -11.07
N SER A 286 -6.48 9.99 -10.12
CA SER A 286 -6.29 10.80 -8.91
C SER A 286 -5.72 12.19 -9.23
N VAL A 287 -4.77 12.28 -10.16
CA VAL A 287 -4.20 13.57 -10.60
C VAL A 287 -5.24 14.41 -11.35
N LEU A 288 -5.97 13.78 -12.28
CA LEU A 288 -7.07 14.43 -13.00
C LEU A 288 -8.16 14.93 -12.04
N ALA A 289 -8.54 14.13 -11.04
CA ALA A 289 -9.50 14.52 -10.02
C ALA A 289 -9.02 15.71 -9.18
N GLY A 290 -7.74 15.77 -8.82
CA GLY A 290 -7.14 16.90 -8.12
C GLY A 290 -7.11 18.19 -8.94
N MET A 291 -6.83 18.09 -10.25
CA MET A 291 -6.94 19.24 -11.15
C MET A 291 -8.38 19.71 -11.32
N CYS A 292 -9.34 18.78 -11.39
CA CYS A 292 -10.78 19.11 -11.38
C CYS A 292 -11.18 19.85 -10.10
N LEU A 293 -10.73 19.35 -8.95
CA LEU A 293 -10.95 19.97 -7.64
C LEU A 293 -10.40 21.40 -7.61
N PHE A 294 -9.19 21.62 -8.16
CA PHE A 294 -8.61 22.95 -8.25
C PHE A 294 -9.40 23.89 -9.17
N SER A 295 -9.71 23.46 -10.39
CA SER A 295 -10.44 24.29 -11.37
C SER A 295 -11.82 24.72 -10.85
N VAL A 296 -12.52 23.85 -10.11
CA VAL A 296 -13.81 24.19 -9.47
C VAL A 296 -13.66 25.24 -8.37
N TYR A 297 -12.64 25.12 -7.52
CA TYR A 297 -12.46 25.99 -6.35
C TYR A 297 -11.35 27.04 -6.50
N LYS A 298 -10.93 27.37 -7.74
CA LYS A 298 -9.81 28.30 -7.99
C LYS A 298 -10.02 29.71 -7.42
N ASN A 299 -11.27 30.16 -7.38
CA ASN A 299 -11.65 31.50 -6.91
C ASN A 299 -12.18 31.51 -5.46
N CYS A 300 -12.56 30.35 -4.93
CA CYS A 300 -13.03 30.21 -3.57
C CYS A 300 -12.59 28.86 -3.02
N ASP A 301 -11.48 28.87 -2.30
CA ASP A 301 -10.98 27.69 -1.60
C ASP A 301 -11.80 27.42 -0.32
N PRO A 302 -12.53 26.28 -0.26
CA PRO A 302 -13.34 25.94 0.91
C PRO A 302 -12.50 25.55 2.14
N TRP A 303 -11.22 25.20 1.97
CA TRP A 303 -10.35 24.85 3.09
C TRP A 303 -9.86 26.08 3.85
N THR A 304 -9.20 27.03 3.18
CA THR A 304 -8.74 28.28 3.82
C THR A 304 -9.91 29.20 4.22
N ALA A 305 -11.07 29.08 3.57
CA ALA A 305 -12.30 29.76 4.01
C ALA A 305 -12.94 29.15 5.28
N GLY A 306 -12.43 28.01 5.79
CA GLY A 306 -12.91 27.38 7.02
C GLY A 306 -14.23 26.60 6.89
N VAL A 307 -14.71 26.35 5.67
CA VAL A 307 -15.87 25.48 5.41
C VAL A 307 -15.51 24.02 5.69
N VAL A 308 -14.26 23.66 5.38
CA VAL A 308 -13.71 22.31 5.52
C VAL A 308 -12.55 22.35 6.50
N SER A 309 -12.50 21.41 7.44
CA SER A 309 -11.49 21.42 8.53
C SER A 309 -10.14 20.87 8.11
N ALA A 310 -10.09 19.98 7.11
CA ALA A 310 -8.85 19.33 6.66
C ALA A 310 -8.78 19.18 5.13
N PRO A 311 -7.58 19.23 4.50
CA PRO A 311 -7.43 19.06 3.05
C PRO A 311 -8.04 17.77 2.52
N ASP A 312 -7.93 16.66 3.28
CA ASP A 312 -8.45 15.35 2.89
C ASP A 312 -10.00 15.30 2.78
N GLN A 313 -10.71 16.31 3.30
CA GLN A 313 -12.17 16.46 3.18
C GLN A 313 -12.59 17.21 1.90
N LEU A 314 -11.65 17.80 1.14
CA LEU A 314 -11.96 18.57 -0.08
C LEU A 314 -12.66 17.73 -1.15
N MET A 315 -12.22 16.49 -1.37
CA MET A 315 -12.85 15.60 -2.35
C MET A 315 -14.28 15.19 -1.95
N PRO A 316 -14.54 14.73 -0.71
CA PRO A 316 -15.90 14.51 -0.23
C PRO A 316 -16.78 15.77 -0.31
N PHE A 317 -16.21 16.95 -0.02
CA PHE A 317 -16.91 18.22 -0.13
C PHE A 317 -17.31 18.50 -1.60
N LEU A 318 -16.39 18.38 -2.55
CA LEU A 318 -16.67 18.51 -3.98
C LEU A 318 -17.78 17.58 -4.44
N VAL A 319 -17.78 16.34 -3.95
CA VAL A 319 -18.80 15.35 -4.27
C VAL A 319 -20.17 15.82 -3.77
N MET A 320 -20.27 16.34 -2.55
CA MET A 320 -21.55 16.82 -2.04
C MET A 320 -22.02 18.08 -2.74
N ASP A 321 -21.11 19.01 -3.01
CA ASP A 321 -21.39 20.28 -3.68
C ASP A 321 -21.84 20.08 -5.14
N THR A 322 -21.19 19.17 -5.87
CA THR A 322 -21.45 19.00 -7.31
C THR A 322 -22.37 17.83 -7.66
N LEU A 323 -22.35 16.74 -6.88
CA LEU A 323 -23.11 15.52 -7.14
C LEU A 323 -24.31 15.35 -6.20
N GLY A 324 -24.48 16.21 -5.19
CA GLY A 324 -25.55 16.12 -4.19
C GLY A 324 -26.95 15.99 -4.77
N ASP A 325 -27.23 16.72 -5.85
CA ASP A 325 -28.53 16.72 -6.54
C ASP A 325 -28.83 15.43 -7.31
N ASN A 326 -27.81 14.59 -7.56
CA ASN A 326 -27.96 13.36 -8.33
C ASN A 326 -28.03 12.15 -7.39
N PRO A 327 -29.22 11.68 -7.01
CA PRO A 327 -29.37 10.63 -6.02
C PRO A 327 -28.60 9.38 -6.43
N GLY A 328 -27.66 8.96 -5.57
CA GLY A 328 -26.85 7.77 -5.75
C GLY A 328 -25.42 8.00 -6.23
N LEU A 329 -25.07 9.15 -6.85
CA LEU A 329 -23.68 9.47 -7.23
C LEU A 329 -22.79 9.78 -6.02
N PRO A 330 -23.22 10.58 -5.01
CA PRO A 330 -22.44 10.73 -3.78
C PRO A 330 -22.23 9.38 -3.07
N GLY A 331 -23.28 8.55 -3.06
CA GLY A 331 -23.20 7.18 -2.52
C GLY A 331 -22.24 6.27 -3.28
N LEU A 332 -22.08 6.45 -4.59
CA LEU A 332 -21.10 5.73 -5.42
C LEU A 332 -19.68 6.14 -5.04
N PHE A 333 -19.42 7.44 -4.84
CA PHE A 333 -18.11 7.91 -4.39
C PHE A 333 -17.76 7.39 -2.99
N VAL A 334 -18.69 7.46 -2.03
CA VAL A 334 -18.48 6.86 -0.70
C VAL A 334 -18.22 5.35 -0.83
N ALA A 335 -18.95 4.63 -1.68
CA ALA A 335 -18.70 3.21 -1.92
C ALA A 335 -17.31 2.94 -2.51
N ALA A 336 -16.80 3.80 -3.38
CA ALA A 336 -15.44 3.74 -3.91
C ALA A 336 -14.38 3.92 -2.81
N VAL A 337 -14.53 4.94 -1.96
CA VAL A 337 -13.62 5.19 -0.83
C VAL A 337 -13.61 4.02 0.15
N TYR A 338 -14.79 3.46 0.48
CA TYR A 338 -14.89 2.27 1.32
C TYR A 338 -14.29 1.03 0.66
N SER A 339 -14.45 0.87 -0.65
CA SER A 339 -13.91 -0.26 -1.42
C SER A 339 -12.38 -0.33 -1.31
N GLY A 340 -11.68 0.80 -1.51
CA GLY A 340 -10.22 0.87 -1.34
C GLY A 340 -9.76 0.58 0.09
N SER A 341 -10.48 1.12 1.08
CA SER A 341 -10.16 0.86 2.49
C SER A 341 -10.38 -0.60 2.89
N LEU A 342 -11.50 -1.19 2.48
CA LEU A 342 -11.83 -2.60 2.75
C LEU A 342 -10.77 -3.54 2.17
N SER A 343 -10.32 -3.30 0.94
CA SER A 343 -9.25 -4.09 0.33
C SER A 343 -7.94 -4.00 1.11
N THR A 344 -7.57 -2.80 1.53
CA THR A 344 -6.33 -2.55 2.28
C THR A 344 -6.36 -3.16 3.68
N VAL A 345 -7.45 -2.94 4.43
CA VAL A 345 -7.63 -3.46 5.79
C VAL A 345 -7.69 -4.99 5.78
N SER A 346 -8.39 -5.60 4.83
CA SER A 346 -8.47 -7.05 4.73
C SER A 346 -7.14 -7.71 4.37
N SER A 347 -6.37 -7.09 3.48
CA SER A 347 -5.00 -7.52 3.17
C SER A 347 -4.10 -7.48 4.40
N SER A 348 -4.18 -6.37 5.15
CA SER A 348 -3.36 -6.13 6.33
C SER A 348 -3.70 -7.10 7.45
N ILE A 349 -4.99 -7.29 7.76
CA ILE A 349 -5.44 -8.25 8.78
C ILE A 349 -5.07 -9.68 8.40
N ASN A 350 -5.27 -10.09 7.14
CA ASN A 350 -4.88 -11.42 6.69
C ASN A 350 -3.37 -11.65 6.83
N ALA A 351 -2.55 -10.66 6.49
CA ALA A 351 -1.10 -10.73 6.62
C ALA A 351 -0.64 -10.77 8.08
N LEU A 352 -1.24 -9.96 8.97
CA LEU A 352 -1.02 -9.97 10.41
C LEU A 352 -1.33 -11.34 11.01
N THR A 353 -2.50 -11.90 10.66
CA THR A 353 -2.91 -13.24 11.10
C THR A 353 -1.96 -14.31 10.59
N ALA A 354 -1.58 -14.27 9.30
CA ALA A 354 -0.66 -15.24 8.71
C ALA A 354 0.70 -15.23 9.42
N VAL A 355 1.30 -14.06 9.59
CA VAL A 355 2.61 -13.89 10.24
C VAL A 355 2.56 -14.30 11.70
N THR A 356 1.50 -13.94 12.43
CA THR A 356 1.36 -14.33 13.84
C THR A 356 1.26 -15.86 13.99
N VAL A 357 0.45 -16.51 13.14
CA VAL A 357 0.29 -17.97 13.19
C VAL A 357 1.60 -18.67 12.83
N GLU A 358 2.23 -18.29 11.72
CA GLU A 358 3.42 -18.99 11.20
C GLU A 358 4.68 -18.69 12.03
N ASP A 359 4.87 -17.45 12.51
CA ASP A 359 6.11 -17.01 13.14
C ASP A 359 6.06 -17.01 14.66
N LEU A 360 4.89 -16.82 15.28
CA LEU A 360 4.76 -16.67 16.74
C LEU A 360 4.04 -17.82 17.42
N ILE A 361 3.15 -18.55 16.74
CA ILE A 361 2.34 -19.61 17.36
C ILE A 361 2.86 -21.00 17.01
N LYS A 362 2.97 -21.32 15.71
CA LYS A 362 3.41 -22.66 15.25
C LYS A 362 4.80 -23.08 15.74
N PRO A 363 5.80 -22.19 15.90
CA PRO A 363 7.11 -22.61 16.40
C PRO A 363 7.08 -23.12 17.85
N TYR A 364 6.04 -22.80 18.61
CA TYR A 364 5.91 -23.17 20.03
C TYR A 364 4.77 -24.15 20.29
N THR A 365 3.90 -24.40 19.30
CA THR A 365 2.72 -25.25 19.46
C THR A 365 2.44 -26.08 18.21
N LYS A 366 2.11 -27.36 18.37
CA LYS A 366 1.61 -28.21 17.28
C LYS A 366 0.09 -28.06 17.20
N MET A 367 -0.39 -27.37 16.17
CA MET A 367 -1.83 -27.12 15.98
C MET A 367 -2.43 -28.06 14.93
N SER A 368 -3.60 -28.63 15.22
CA SER A 368 -4.45 -29.27 14.21
C SER A 368 -4.98 -28.22 13.22
N GLU A 369 -5.30 -28.61 11.98
CA GLU A 369 -5.86 -27.70 10.97
C GLU A 369 -7.12 -26.96 11.46
N LYS A 370 -7.99 -27.66 12.22
CA LYS A 370 -9.19 -27.05 12.82
C LYS A 370 -8.83 -25.99 13.86
N GLN A 371 -7.83 -26.25 14.69
CA GLN A 371 -7.36 -25.30 15.69
C GLN A 371 -6.71 -24.08 15.03
N GLY A 372 -5.89 -24.29 14.00
CA GLY A 372 -5.27 -23.21 13.20
C GLY A 372 -6.32 -22.32 12.52
N PHE A 373 -7.39 -22.90 12.00
CA PHE A 373 -8.50 -22.15 11.41
C PHE A 373 -9.22 -21.24 12.43
N TRP A 374 -9.62 -21.78 13.59
CA TRP A 374 -10.29 -20.98 14.63
C TRP A 374 -9.37 -19.93 15.24
N THR A 375 -8.09 -20.26 15.42
CA THR A 375 -7.06 -19.32 15.91
C THR A 375 -6.88 -18.18 14.92
N SER A 376 -6.80 -18.48 13.62
CA SER A 376 -6.70 -17.45 12.58
C SER A 376 -7.91 -16.51 12.60
N LYS A 377 -9.13 -17.04 12.77
CA LYS A 377 -10.33 -16.20 12.92
C LYS A 377 -10.31 -15.32 14.17
N GLY A 378 -9.90 -15.86 15.31
CA GLY A 378 -9.77 -15.11 16.56
C GLY A 378 -8.74 -13.98 16.45
N LEU A 379 -7.60 -14.25 15.82
CA LEU A 379 -6.56 -13.25 15.55
C LEU A 379 -7.05 -12.16 14.61
N SER A 380 -7.75 -12.51 13.53
CA SER A 380 -8.30 -11.52 12.59
C SER A 380 -9.28 -10.56 13.28
N LEU A 381 -10.13 -11.07 14.17
CA LEU A 381 -11.04 -10.24 14.98
C LEU A 381 -10.25 -9.32 15.94
N THR A 382 -9.26 -9.88 16.63
CA THR A 382 -8.42 -9.15 17.59
C THR A 382 -7.65 -8.00 16.92
N TYR A 383 -6.98 -8.28 15.81
CA TYR A 383 -6.27 -7.26 15.04
C TYR A 383 -7.21 -6.20 14.47
N GLY A 384 -8.42 -6.59 14.05
CA GLY A 384 -9.45 -5.63 13.65
C GLY A 384 -9.78 -4.63 14.75
N ILE A 385 -10.03 -5.09 15.98
CA ILE A 385 -10.30 -4.23 17.14
C ILE A 385 -9.11 -3.30 17.44
N ILE A 386 -7.88 -3.84 17.42
CA ILE A 386 -6.67 -3.05 17.66
C ILE A 386 -6.51 -1.95 16.61
N CYS A 387 -6.71 -2.27 15.32
CA CYS A 387 -6.59 -1.30 14.23
C CYS A 387 -7.64 -0.18 14.32
N ILE A 388 -8.86 -0.48 14.82
CA ILE A 388 -9.87 0.55 15.10
C ILE A 388 -9.40 1.50 16.20
N GLY A 389 -8.81 0.97 17.28
CA GLY A 389 -8.21 1.80 18.33
C GLY A 389 -7.12 2.73 17.78
N MET A 390 -6.33 2.25 16.83
CA MET A 390 -5.27 3.05 16.19
C MET A 390 -5.78 4.14 15.24
N ALA A 391 -7.04 4.08 14.78
CA ALA A 391 -7.63 5.16 13.96
C ALA A 391 -7.70 6.49 14.73
N GLY A 392 -7.78 6.46 16.07
CA GLY A 392 -7.72 7.66 16.88
C GLY A 392 -6.37 8.37 16.79
N LEU A 393 -5.26 7.63 16.69
CA LEU A 393 -3.93 8.21 16.47
C LEU A 393 -3.86 8.90 15.10
N ALA A 394 -4.48 8.33 14.07
CA ALA A 394 -4.53 8.94 12.74
C ALA A 394 -5.26 10.30 12.72
N SER A 395 -6.22 10.52 13.63
CA SER A 395 -6.97 11.80 13.72
C SER A 395 -6.13 12.98 14.21
N VAL A 396 -5.04 12.71 14.93
CA VAL A 396 -4.11 13.74 15.43
C VAL A 396 -2.87 13.87 14.54
N MET A 397 -2.71 12.97 13.58
CA MET A 397 -1.69 13.09 12.53
C MET A 397 -2.18 14.11 11.51
N GLY A 398 -1.27 14.92 10.94
CA GLY A 398 -1.59 15.96 9.95
C GLY A 398 -2.15 15.38 8.63
N GLY A 399 -1.49 15.66 7.50
CA GLY A 399 -1.95 15.12 6.21
C GLY A 399 -1.92 13.58 6.20
N ILE A 400 -3.05 12.95 5.87
CA ILE A 400 -3.23 11.49 5.94
C ILE A 400 -2.21 10.75 5.04
N LEU A 401 -1.96 11.28 3.83
CA LEU A 401 -0.96 10.70 2.92
C LEU A 401 0.45 10.72 3.52
N GLN A 402 0.86 11.87 4.05
CA GLN A 402 2.18 12.02 4.66
C GLN A 402 2.33 11.08 5.86
N ALA A 403 1.31 11.00 6.72
CA ALA A 403 1.30 10.09 7.86
C ALA A 403 1.49 8.62 7.43
N ALA A 404 0.71 8.18 6.44
CA ALA A 404 0.78 6.82 5.93
C ALA A 404 2.15 6.47 5.33
N ILE A 405 2.67 7.33 4.45
CA ILE A 405 3.97 7.09 3.80
C ILE A 405 5.11 7.16 4.82
N SER A 406 5.03 8.04 5.82
CA SER A 406 6.05 8.12 6.87
C SER A 406 6.11 6.83 7.70
N VAL A 407 4.96 6.30 8.13
CA VAL A 407 4.89 5.02 8.87
C VAL A 407 5.45 3.87 8.03
N LEU A 408 5.05 3.80 6.75
CA LEU A 408 5.53 2.76 5.84
C LEU A 408 7.03 2.88 5.57
N GLY A 409 7.56 4.10 5.43
CA GLY A 409 8.97 4.34 5.16
C GLY A 409 9.88 4.09 6.36
N VAL A 410 9.49 4.56 7.55
CA VAL A 410 10.33 4.48 8.76
C VAL A 410 10.64 3.04 9.16
N ILE A 411 9.65 2.15 9.09
CA ILE A 411 9.83 0.74 9.45
C ILE A 411 10.14 -0.13 8.23
N GLY A 412 9.50 0.17 7.09
CA GLY A 412 9.68 -0.60 5.86
C GLY A 412 11.06 -0.39 5.22
N GLY A 413 11.69 0.77 5.37
CA GLY A 413 13.03 1.06 4.85
C GLY A 413 14.11 0.16 5.47
N PRO A 414 14.25 0.11 6.81
CA PRO A 414 15.19 -0.79 7.48
C PRO A 414 14.94 -2.28 7.17
N LEU A 415 13.68 -2.71 7.10
CA LEU A 415 13.32 -4.06 6.67
C LEU A 415 13.78 -4.33 5.23
N LEU A 416 13.55 -3.39 4.31
CA LEU A 416 14.05 -3.49 2.94
C LEU A 416 15.58 -3.65 2.91
N GLY A 417 16.30 -2.88 3.73
CA GLY A 417 17.75 -3.01 3.87
C GLY A 417 18.18 -4.40 4.33
N LEU A 418 17.50 -4.94 5.34
CA LEU A 418 17.73 -6.29 5.88
C LEU A 418 17.53 -7.39 4.83
N PHE A 419 16.42 -7.36 4.09
CA PHE A 419 16.20 -8.34 3.01
C PHE A 419 17.22 -8.17 1.88
N THR A 420 17.57 -6.93 1.54
CA THR A 420 18.55 -6.63 0.48
C THR A 420 19.93 -7.21 0.82
N ILE A 421 20.44 -7.02 2.03
CA ILE A 421 21.73 -7.63 2.42
C ILE A 421 21.64 -9.16 2.45
N GLY A 422 20.50 -9.74 2.87
CA GLY A 422 20.31 -11.18 2.88
C GLY A 422 20.36 -11.80 1.48
N ILE A 423 19.72 -11.15 0.51
CA ILE A 423 19.57 -11.64 -0.86
C ILE A 423 20.87 -11.46 -1.67
N PHE A 424 21.56 -10.34 -1.50
CA PHE A 424 22.70 -9.96 -2.37
C PHE A 424 24.08 -10.19 -1.75
N CYS A 425 24.21 -10.14 -0.43
CA CYS A 425 25.53 -10.13 0.21
C CYS A 425 25.82 -11.50 0.86
N PRO A 426 26.73 -12.32 0.28
CA PRO A 426 27.01 -13.66 0.79
C PRO A 426 27.70 -13.61 2.16
N PHE A 427 28.57 -12.62 2.37
CA PHE A 427 29.31 -12.42 3.62
C PHE A 427 28.49 -11.77 4.74
N ALA A 428 27.22 -11.40 4.50
CA ALA A 428 26.37 -10.82 5.54
C ALA A 428 26.03 -11.89 6.59
N ASN A 429 26.26 -11.58 7.86
CA ASN A 429 26.02 -12.50 8.98
C ASN A 429 24.90 -12.00 9.89
N SER A 430 24.42 -12.84 10.82
CA SER A 430 23.26 -12.51 11.67
C SER A 430 23.50 -11.34 12.62
N LYS A 431 24.75 -11.12 13.06
CA LYS A 431 25.12 -9.96 13.91
C LYS A 431 25.06 -8.66 13.10
N GLY A 432 25.59 -8.67 11.89
CA GLY A 432 25.47 -7.56 10.95
C GLY A 432 24.03 -7.28 10.56
N ALA A 433 23.25 -8.31 10.25
CA ALA A 433 21.85 -8.17 9.91
C ALA A 433 21.03 -7.49 11.01
N LEU A 434 21.18 -7.95 12.27
CA LEU A 434 20.49 -7.36 13.42
C LEU A 434 20.94 -5.93 13.71
N SER A 435 22.25 -5.68 13.75
CA SER A 435 22.79 -4.34 14.01
C SER A 435 22.40 -3.33 12.91
N GLY A 436 22.39 -3.76 11.64
CA GLY A 436 21.91 -2.97 10.52
C GLY A 436 20.42 -2.64 10.64
N LEU A 437 19.57 -3.63 10.94
CA LEU A 437 18.14 -3.41 11.13
C LEU A 437 17.86 -2.42 12.27
N VAL A 438 18.48 -2.60 13.43
CA VAL A 438 18.29 -1.72 14.59
C VAL A 438 18.81 -0.31 14.31
N SER A 439 19.99 -0.18 13.72
CA SER A 439 20.57 1.14 13.42
C SER A 439 19.75 1.90 12.37
N GLY A 440 19.28 1.21 11.33
CA GLY A 440 18.40 1.82 10.33
C GLY A 440 17.07 2.27 10.92
N LEU A 441 16.47 1.48 11.83
CA LEU A 441 15.24 1.84 12.53
C LEU A 441 15.44 3.05 13.45
N VAL A 442 16.55 3.10 14.20
CA VAL A 442 16.87 4.23 15.06
C VAL A 442 17.06 5.50 14.23
N MET A 443 17.79 5.42 13.12
CA MET A 443 18.02 6.57 12.25
C MET A 443 16.74 7.07 11.58
N SER A 444 15.91 6.17 11.05
CA SER A 444 14.65 6.57 10.42
C SER A 444 13.65 7.14 11.43
N LEU A 445 13.56 6.57 12.63
CA LEU A 445 12.73 7.10 13.72
C LEU A 445 13.23 8.46 14.20
N TRP A 446 14.54 8.65 14.36
CA TRP A 446 15.11 9.94 14.72
C TRP A 446 14.67 11.01 13.72
N VAL A 447 14.93 10.80 12.42
CA VAL A 447 14.59 11.78 11.38
C VAL A 447 13.09 12.07 11.37
N CYS A 448 12.25 11.03 11.47
CA CYS A 448 10.79 11.19 11.47
C CYS A 448 10.29 11.99 12.68
N ILE A 449 10.72 11.64 13.89
CA ILE A 449 10.34 12.35 15.12
C ILE A 449 10.84 13.80 15.07
N GLY A 450 12.08 14.02 14.61
CA GLY A 450 12.64 15.35 14.41
C GLY A 450 11.81 16.19 13.44
N ALA A 451 11.37 15.62 12.31
CA ALA A 451 10.53 16.28 11.33
C ALA A 451 9.09 16.56 11.84
N LEU A 452 8.58 15.74 12.77
CA LEU A 452 7.30 15.96 13.44
C LEU A 452 7.38 17.08 14.49
N VAL A 453 8.45 17.11 15.28
CA VAL A 453 8.66 18.13 16.34
C VAL A 453 9.05 19.47 15.74
N TYR A 454 9.89 19.47 14.69
CA TYR A 454 10.39 20.67 14.03
C TYR A 454 10.00 20.68 12.55
N PRO A 455 8.76 21.08 12.22
CA PRO A 455 8.27 21.03 10.85
C PRO A 455 9.08 21.93 9.90
N PRO A 456 9.30 21.53 8.64
CA PRO A 456 10.09 22.30 7.68
C PRO A 456 9.49 23.68 7.40
N HIS A 457 10.35 24.65 7.07
CA HIS A 457 9.91 25.99 6.65
C HIS A 457 8.92 25.92 5.46
N PRO A 458 7.94 26.83 5.36
CA PRO A 458 6.99 26.88 4.24
C PRO A 458 7.68 26.89 2.88
N GLU A 459 8.84 27.52 2.76
CA GLU A 459 9.65 27.54 1.55
C GLU A 459 10.05 26.13 1.08
N LYS A 460 10.42 25.24 2.00
CA LYS A 460 10.78 23.84 1.68
C LYS A 460 9.55 22.97 1.38
N ARG A 461 8.38 23.35 1.91
CA ARG A 461 7.09 22.68 1.65
C ARG A 461 6.43 23.11 0.33
N ARG A 462 6.73 24.32 -0.16
CA ARG A 462 6.20 24.91 -1.42
C ARG A 462 4.67 24.71 -1.60
N PRO A 463 3.81 25.10 -0.63
CA PRO A 463 2.37 25.10 -0.89
C PRO A 463 2.04 26.11 -2.00
N LEU A 464 1.14 25.73 -2.91
CA LEU A 464 0.66 26.60 -3.99
C LEU A 464 -0.38 27.59 -3.48
N PRO A 465 -0.48 28.79 -4.07
CA PRO A 465 -1.38 29.84 -3.59
C PRO A 465 -2.85 29.43 -3.75
N LEU A 466 -3.64 29.67 -2.71
CA LEU A 466 -5.09 29.47 -2.64
C LEU A 466 -5.76 30.84 -2.45
N SER A 467 -6.93 31.04 -3.05
CA SER A 467 -7.66 32.32 -2.98
C SER A 467 -9.05 32.13 -2.36
N THR A 468 -9.42 33.07 -1.48
CA THR A 468 -10.75 33.18 -0.89
C THR A 468 -11.52 34.40 -1.41
N GLU A 469 -10.99 35.12 -2.41
CA GLU A 469 -11.55 36.39 -2.88
C GLU A 469 -12.97 36.25 -3.45
N GLY A 470 -13.28 35.10 -4.05
CA GLY A 470 -14.61 34.77 -4.58
C GLY A 470 -15.55 34.13 -3.57
N CYS A 471 -15.15 34.00 -2.30
CA CYS A 471 -15.96 33.35 -1.27
C CYS A 471 -17.02 34.29 -0.68
N ASN A 472 -18.25 34.25 -1.22
CA ASN A 472 -19.41 34.93 -0.65
C ASN A 472 -20.03 34.12 0.51
N PHE A 473 -19.28 33.88 1.58
CA PHE A 473 -19.86 33.33 2.81
C PHE A 473 -20.47 34.46 3.64
N THR A 474 -21.75 34.72 3.41
CA THR A 474 -22.56 35.42 4.42
C THR A 474 -22.56 34.54 5.67
N THR A 475 -21.89 35.03 6.71
CA THR A 475 -21.78 34.37 8.01
C THR A 475 -23.15 34.43 8.70
N THR A 476 -24.13 33.66 8.24
CA THR A 476 -25.40 33.29 8.90
C THR A 476 -26.36 32.69 7.86
N GLY A 477 -26.70 31.39 7.94
CA GLY A 477 -28.01 30.93 7.45
C GLY A 477 -28.12 29.69 6.55
N ARG A 478 -27.06 28.92 6.24
CA ARG A 478 -27.22 27.64 5.49
C ARG A 478 -26.41 26.43 5.97
N LEU A 479 -25.71 26.53 7.10
CA LEU A 479 -24.99 25.39 7.66
C LEU A 479 -25.80 24.75 8.79
N ASN A 480 -26.77 23.92 8.43
CA ASN A 480 -27.42 22.98 9.36
C ASN A 480 -26.61 21.68 9.47
N TRP A 481 -25.29 21.78 9.31
CA TRP A 481 -24.37 20.73 9.71
C TRP A 481 -24.01 21.02 11.15
N THR A 482 -24.35 20.11 12.05
CA THR A 482 -23.77 20.06 13.40
C THR A 482 -22.26 19.99 13.24
N SER A 483 -21.63 21.15 13.20
CA SER A 483 -20.28 21.32 13.66
C SER A 483 -20.34 21.04 15.16
N THR A 484 -20.20 19.77 15.52
CA THR A 484 -19.48 19.45 16.75
C THR A 484 -18.09 20.02 16.54
N ALA A 485 -17.95 21.33 16.78
CA ALA A 485 -16.69 21.91 17.16
C ALA A 485 -16.26 21.11 18.38
N LEU A 486 -15.38 20.14 18.16
CA LEU A 486 -14.64 19.56 19.26
C LEU A 486 -13.97 20.74 19.96
N PRO A 487 -14.18 20.91 21.27
CA PRO A 487 -13.60 22.00 22.01
C PRO A 487 -12.10 21.86 21.88
N THR A 488 -11.44 22.87 21.33
CA THR A 488 -9.99 23.03 21.29
C THR A 488 -9.27 21.74 20.92
N THR A 489 -8.72 21.69 19.70
CA THR A 489 -7.42 21.04 19.58
C THR A 489 -6.59 21.50 20.79
N PRO A 490 -6.13 20.62 21.70
CA PRO A 490 -4.85 20.88 22.29
C PRO A 490 -3.96 20.81 21.07
N SER A 491 -3.70 21.98 20.50
CA SER A 491 -2.44 22.23 19.89
C SER A 491 -1.40 21.77 20.91
N LEU A 492 -0.99 20.50 20.81
CA LEU A 492 0.40 20.15 20.95
C LEU A 492 1.09 20.76 19.71
N ILE A 493 1.03 22.08 19.43
CA ILE A 493 1.83 23.09 20.12
C ILE A 493 2.27 22.59 21.50
N MET A 494 3.27 21.69 21.48
CA MET A 494 4.39 21.98 22.36
C MET A 494 4.64 23.47 22.14
N ALA A 495 4.50 24.26 23.18
CA ALA A 495 4.90 25.64 23.19
C ALA A 495 6.41 25.68 22.92
N ALA A 496 6.81 25.42 21.68
CA ALA A 496 7.82 26.20 21.05
C ALA A 496 7.21 27.59 21.06
N THR A 497 7.63 28.35 22.07
CA THR A 497 7.75 29.80 21.99
C THR A 497 7.96 30.21 20.53
N PRO A 498 7.40 31.33 20.04
CA PRO A 498 7.82 31.90 18.77
C PRO A 498 9.30 32.24 18.91
N GLN A 499 10.18 31.26 18.66
CA GLN A 499 11.60 31.47 18.58
C GLN A 499 11.73 32.34 17.36
N SER A 500 12.21 33.56 17.60
CA SER A 500 12.77 34.40 16.57
C SER A 500 13.52 33.53 15.58
N SER A 501 13.35 33.83 14.30
CA SER A 501 14.06 33.23 13.15
C SER A 501 15.60 33.19 13.26
N ALA A 502 16.18 33.62 14.39
CA ALA A 502 17.60 33.67 14.69
C ALA A 502 18.18 32.41 15.37
N ASP A 503 17.37 31.45 15.85
CA ASP A 503 17.85 30.33 16.71
C ASP A 503 17.50 28.91 16.22
N ARG A 504 17.14 28.73 14.94
CA ARG A 504 17.03 27.35 14.38
C ARG A 504 18.43 26.81 14.13
N SER A 505 18.79 25.73 14.83
CA SER A 505 20.06 25.05 14.63
C SER A 505 20.15 24.42 13.23
N LEU A 506 21.37 24.29 12.71
CA LEU A 506 21.65 23.75 11.37
C LEU A 506 21.08 22.31 11.16
N LEU A 507 20.97 21.54 12.25
CA LEU A 507 20.31 20.24 12.29
C LEU A 507 18.81 20.33 12.00
N VAL A 508 18.13 21.37 12.48
CA VAL A 508 16.69 21.57 12.27
C VAL A 508 16.40 21.95 10.82
N ASP A 509 17.18 22.89 10.27
CA ASP A 509 16.96 23.38 8.90
C ASP A 509 17.42 22.41 7.82
N SER A 510 18.32 21.49 8.15
CA SER A 510 18.80 20.46 7.22
C SER A 510 18.18 19.09 7.54
N TRP A 511 18.58 18.46 8.64
CA TRP A 511 18.30 17.04 8.91
C TRP A 511 16.81 16.74 9.16
N TYR A 512 16.10 17.63 9.84
CA TYR A 512 14.65 17.47 10.11
C TYR A 512 13.76 18.02 9.00
N SER A 513 14.35 18.72 8.02
CA SER A 513 13.62 19.25 6.87
C SER A 513 13.59 18.29 5.68
N VAL A 514 14.20 17.10 5.79
CA VAL A 514 14.23 16.09 4.73
C VAL A 514 12.79 15.64 4.37
N SER A 515 12.54 15.45 3.07
CA SER A 515 11.25 14.93 2.60
C SER A 515 10.91 13.59 3.26
N TYR A 516 9.66 13.45 3.71
CA TYR A 516 9.14 12.21 4.29
C TYR A 516 9.26 10.99 3.37
N LEU A 517 9.39 11.21 2.05
CA LEU A 517 9.61 10.18 1.04
C LEU A 517 11.00 9.52 1.17
N TYR A 518 11.98 10.23 1.73
CA TYR A 518 13.33 9.71 1.93
C TYR A 518 13.53 8.96 3.25
N PHE A 519 12.53 8.90 4.14
CA PHE A 519 12.66 8.14 5.39
C PHE A 519 12.94 6.66 5.11
N SER A 520 12.30 6.09 4.07
CA SER A 520 12.59 4.71 3.63
C SER A 520 14.01 4.56 3.12
N LEU A 521 14.46 5.48 2.26
CA LEU A 521 15.82 5.48 1.70
C LEU A 521 16.88 5.56 2.81
N ILE A 522 16.73 6.50 3.75
CA ILE A 522 17.66 6.68 4.87
C ILE A 522 17.72 5.41 5.73
N GLY A 523 16.57 4.82 6.06
CA GLY A 523 16.50 3.57 6.81
C GLY A 523 17.18 2.41 6.07
N THR A 524 16.89 2.23 4.77
CA THR A 524 17.48 1.18 3.93
C THR A 524 19.00 1.33 3.81
N VAL A 525 19.49 2.52 3.47
CA VAL A 525 20.92 2.78 3.29
C VAL A 525 21.68 2.59 4.59
N THR A 526 21.15 3.09 5.70
CA THR A 526 21.75 2.92 7.03
C THR A 526 21.83 1.43 7.39
N SER A 527 20.73 0.69 7.19
CA SER A 527 20.71 -0.76 7.48
C SER A 527 21.71 -1.55 6.64
N ILE A 528 21.86 -1.21 5.36
CA ILE A 528 22.86 -1.84 4.49
C ILE A 528 24.27 -1.48 4.96
N MET A 529 24.57 -0.19 5.14
CA MET A 529 25.90 0.29 5.50
C MET A 529 26.39 -0.31 6.82
N VAL A 530 25.60 -0.19 7.89
CA VAL A 530 25.95 -0.73 9.21
C VAL A 530 25.97 -2.25 9.17
N GLY A 531 25.00 -2.88 8.48
CA GLY A 531 24.92 -4.33 8.42
C GLY A 531 26.10 -4.98 7.72
N LEU A 532 26.58 -4.38 6.63
CA LEU A 532 27.79 -4.85 5.92
C LEU A 532 29.05 -4.60 6.74
N LEU A 533 29.19 -3.41 7.34
CA LEU A 533 30.35 -3.07 8.16
C LEU A 533 30.49 -4.01 9.37
N VAL A 534 29.40 -4.23 10.11
CA VAL A 534 29.42 -5.16 11.26
C VAL A 534 29.61 -6.60 10.80
N SER A 535 29.06 -7.01 9.67
CA SER A 535 29.30 -8.35 9.11
C SER A 535 30.78 -8.57 8.81
N LEU A 536 31.46 -7.59 8.22
CA LEU A 536 32.90 -7.64 7.94
C LEU A 536 33.71 -7.74 9.25
N LEU A 537 33.38 -6.90 10.24
CA LEU A 537 34.07 -6.89 11.54
C LEU A 537 33.86 -8.16 12.37
N THR A 538 32.74 -8.87 12.17
CA THR A 538 32.39 -10.05 12.96
C THR A 538 32.64 -11.38 12.23
N GLY A 539 33.50 -11.35 11.20
CA GLY A 539 33.99 -12.57 10.53
C GLY A 539 33.11 -13.08 9.38
N GLY A 540 32.34 -12.21 8.73
CA GLY A 540 31.45 -12.55 7.61
C GLY A 540 32.13 -13.20 6.40
N LEU A 541 33.44 -13.01 6.21
CA LEU A 541 34.20 -13.61 5.11
C LEU A 541 34.43 -15.12 5.25
N ASN A 542 34.29 -15.66 6.47
CA ASN A 542 34.48 -17.09 6.75
C ASN A 542 33.17 -17.88 6.79
N LEU A 543 32.07 -17.29 6.33
CA LEU A 543 30.73 -17.89 6.40
C LEU A 543 30.48 -18.83 5.22
N GLU A 544 30.23 -20.10 5.51
CA GLU A 544 29.62 -21.01 4.54
C GLU A 544 28.14 -20.65 4.38
N PHE A 545 27.70 -20.39 3.15
CA PHE A 545 26.33 -19.97 2.86
C PHE A 545 25.67 -20.87 1.83
N GLU A 546 24.36 -21.06 1.99
CA GLU A 546 23.57 -21.82 1.03
C GLU A 546 23.15 -20.93 -0.14
N SER A 547 23.68 -21.21 -1.34
CA SER A 547 23.40 -20.43 -2.56
C SER A 547 21.92 -20.44 -3.00
N SER A 548 21.09 -21.30 -2.41
CA SER A 548 19.64 -21.39 -2.64
C SER A 548 18.86 -20.24 -1.99
N LEU A 549 19.43 -19.55 -1.01
CA LEU A 549 18.82 -18.43 -0.28
C LEU A 549 19.15 -17.06 -0.89
N MET A 550 19.93 -17.04 -1.97
CA MET A 550 20.35 -15.82 -2.66
C MET A 550 19.72 -15.70 -4.04
N LEU A 551 19.80 -14.50 -4.62
CA LEU A 551 19.41 -14.31 -6.02
C LEU A 551 20.44 -15.01 -6.93
N ARG A 552 20.00 -16.00 -7.71
CA ARG A 552 20.83 -16.67 -8.71
C ARG A 552 20.70 -15.95 -10.05
N LYS A 553 21.77 -15.99 -10.86
CA LYS A 553 21.72 -15.45 -12.24
C LYS A 553 20.57 -16.06 -13.04
N GLU A 554 20.33 -17.36 -12.80
CA GLU A 554 19.29 -18.19 -13.42
C GLU A 554 17.86 -17.71 -13.14
N ASP A 555 17.68 -16.97 -12.04
CA ASP A 555 16.36 -16.51 -11.62
C ASP A 555 15.87 -15.29 -12.41
N THR A 556 16.79 -14.54 -13.01
CA THR A 556 16.47 -13.27 -13.67
C THR A 556 15.87 -13.50 -15.07
N THR A 557 14.85 -12.73 -15.42
CA THR A 557 14.26 -12.79 -16.77
C THR A 557 15.26 -12.35 -17.83
N VAL A 558 16.15 -11.41 -17.47
CA VAL A 558 17.26 -10.96 -18.31
C VAL A 558 18.16 -12.13 -18.69
N TYR A 559 18.50 -13.02 -17.76
CA TYR A 559 19.29 -14.21 -18.08
C TYR A 559 18.59 -15.15 -19.05
N HIS A 560 17.28 -15.40 -18.85
CA HIS A 560 16.50 -16.19 -19.80
C HIS A 560 16.41 -15.54 -21.18
N LEU A 561 16.19 -14.22 -21.26
CA LEU A 561 16.15 -13.48 -22.52
C LEU A 561 17.50 -13.51 -23.23
N VAL A 562 18.60 -13.29 -22.51
CA VAL A 562 19.97 -13.38 -23.05
C VAL A 562 20.29 -14.80 -23.49
N LYS A 563 19.91 -15.83 -22.74
CA LYS A 563 20.08 -17.24 -23.14
C LYS A 563 19.26 -17.57 -24.40
N LEU A 564 18.05 -17.06 -24.50
CA LEU A 564 17.16 -17.27 -25.65
C LEU A 564 17.64 -16.51 -26.89
N PHE A 565 18.18 -15.31 -26.70
CA PHE A 565 18.85 -14.54 -27.76
C PHE A 565 20.13 -15.22 -28.20
N LYS A 566 21.00 -15.64 -27.27
CA LYS A 566 22.20 -16.43 -27.55
C LYS A 566 21.86 -17.72 -28.29
N TYR A 567 20.83 -18.45 -27.87
CA TYR A 567 20.33 -19.63 -28.58
C TYR A 567 19.85 -19.32 -30.00
N LYS A 568 19.08 -18.24 -30.19
CA LYS A 568 18.64 -17.80 -31.54
C LYS A 568 19.81 -17.36 -32.42
N VAL A 569 20.82 -16.70 -31.86
CA VAL A 569 22.03 -16.28 -32.56
C VAL A 569 22.89 -17.49 -32.90
N THR A 570 23.14 -18.42 -31.98
CA THR A 570 23.88 -19.67 -32.24
C THR A 570 23.18 -20.55 -33.28
N ARG A 571 21.84 -20.62 -33.25
CA ARG A 571 21.04 -21.32 -34.26
C ARG A 571 21.10 -20.63 -35.63
N ARG A 572 21.16 -19.30 -35.69
CA ARG A 572 21.39 -18.55 -36.94
C ARG A 572 22.84 -18.64 -37.42
N ALA A 573 23.80 -18.86 -36.52
CA ALA A 573 25.23 -18.97 -36.80
C ALA A 573 25.70 -20.39 -37.16
N GLY A 574 24.80 -21.37 -37.29
CA GLY A 574 25.11 -22.69 -37.85
C GLY A 574 26.09 -23.56 -37.06
N LYS A 575 26.38 -23.27 -35.78
CA LYS A 575 27.16 -24.19 -34.93
C LYS A 575 26.24 -25.20 -34.25
N LEU A 576 26.13 -26.37 -34.88
CA LEU A 576 25.56 -27.58 -34.29
C LEU A 576 26.63 -28.21 -33.38
N ASP A 577 26.64 -27.84 -32.10
CA ASP A 577 27.52 -28.49 -31.12
C ASP A 577 26.83 -29.79 -30.65
N LEU A 578 27.32 -30.92 -31.16
CA LEU A 578 26.73 -32.26 -31.02
C LEU A 578 27.09 -32.96 -29.69
N THR A 579 27.68 -32.27 -28.72
CA THR A 579 28.16 -32.89 -27.46
C THR A 579 27.21 -32.75 -26.27
N THR A 580 26.13 -31.97 -26.38
CA THR A 580 25.21 -31.72 -25.24
C THR A 580 24.10 -32.76 -25.04
N ASN A 581 24.11 -33.89 -25.75
CA ASN A 581 23.04 -34.89 -25.66
C ASN A 581 23.22 -35.91 -24.52
N GLU A 582 24.38 -35.97 -23.86
CA GLU A 582 24.60 -36.89 -22.73
C GLU A 582 24.23 -36.32 -21.35
N GLU A 583 24.19 -34.99 -21.17
CA GLU A 583 23.80 -34.39 -19.87
C GLU A 583 22.28 -34.30 -19.66
N ARG A 584 21.46 -34.65 -20.66
CA ARG A 584 19.99 -34.59 -20.55
C ARG A 584 19.35 -35.74 -19.78
N ILE A 585 20.13 -36.72 -19.32
CA ILE A 585 19.61 -37.90 -18.60
C ILE A 585 19.84 -37.83 -17.07
N SER A 586 20.62 -36.87 -16.56
CA SER A 586 20.84 -36.73 -15.11
C SER A 586 20.61 -35.30 -14.62
N GLY A 587 19.33 -34.92 -14.51
CA GLY A 587 18.91 -33.64 -13.97
C GLY A 587 17.79 -33.84 -12.96
N ASN A 588 18.18 -33.76 -11.69
CA ASN A 588 17.40 -34.06 -10.48
C ASN A 588 16.06 -33.27 -10.42
N ASN A 589 14.99 -33.85 -10.97
CA ASN A 589 13.62 -33.46 -10.65
C ASN A 589 13.21 -34.21 -9.39
N ASN A 590 12.99 -33.46 -8.30
CA ASN A 590 12.48 -34.01 -7.04
C ASN A 590 11.12 -34.73 -7.30
N PRO A 591 11.00 -36.05 -7.09
CA PRO A 591 9.90 -36.85 -7.65
C PRO A 591 8.58 -36.80 -6.87
N THR A 592 8.43 -35.94 -5.87
CA THR A 592 7.26 -36.00 -4.97
C THR A 592 5.94 -35.42 -5.50
N PHE A 593 5.89 -34.81 -6.68
CA PHE A 593 4.63 -34.24 -7.17
C PHE A 593 4.54 -34.23 -8.70
N CYS A 594 4.02 -35.31 -9.28
CA CYS A 594 3.14 -35.29 -10.45
C CYS A 594 2.26 -36.55 -10.47
N ASP A 595 0.98 -36.33 -10.77
CA ASP A 595 0.00 -37.24 -11.35
C ASP A 595 -0.62 -38.34 -10.47
N VAL A 596 -1.72 -37.97 -9.81
CA VAL A 596 -2.87 -38.87 -9.62
C VAL A 596 -4.10 -38.16 -10.19
N GLU A 597 -4.86 -38.90 -11.00
CA GLU A 597 -6.15 -38.59 -11.64
C GLU A 597 -6.13 -37.84 -12.98
N LEU A 598 -6.05 -38.62 -14.06
CA LEU A 598 -6.97 -38.53 -15.21
C LEU A 598 -6.74 -39.73 -16.15
N ASP A 599 -7.39 -40.85 -15.87
CA ASP A 599 -7.65 -41.88 -16.90
C ASP A 599 -8.82 -42.79 -16.49
N THR A 600 -10.04 -42.34 -16.80
CA THR A 600 -11.22 -43.20 -16.94
C THR A 600 -12.17 -42.60 -17.97
N HIS A 601 -11.84 -42.77 -19.26
CA HIS A 601 -12.86 -43.03 -20.29
C HIS A 601 -12.18 -43.34 -21.63
N LYS A 602 -12.06 -44.64 -21.96
CA LYS A 602 -12.20 -45.20 -23.32
C LYS A 602 -11.89 -46.71 -23.31
N SER A 603 -12.92 -47.49 -22.99
CA SER A 603 -13.13 -48.83 -23.55
C SER A 603 -14.37 -48.69 -24.45
N SER A 604 -14.59 -49.33 -25.59
CA SER A 604 -13.87 -50.28 -26.44
C SER A 604 -14.95 -50.76 -27.41
N ILE A 605 -14.84 -50.53 -28.72
CA ILE A 605 -15.63 -51.26 -29.73
C ILE A 605 -14.65 -51.50 -30.88
N THR A 606 -14.27 -52.76 -31.13
CA THR A 606 -14.65 -53.57 -32.31
C THR A 606 -13.76 -54.83 -32.34
N THR A 607 -14.32 -55.99 -32.02
CA THR A 607 -14.45 -57.19 -32.88
C THR A 607 -15.31 -58.21 -32.15
#